data_AF-A0AAC9LEK9-F1
#
_entry.id   AF-A0AAC9LEK9-F1
#
_cell.length_a   1.000
_cell.length_b   1.000
_cell.length_c   1.000
_cell.angle_alpha   90.00
_cell.angle_beta   90.00
_cell.angle_gamma   90.00
#
_symmetry.space_group_name_H-M   'P 1'
#
loop_
_entity.id
_entity.type
_entity.pdbx_description
1 polymer ?
#
loop_
_entity_poly.entity_id
_entity_poly.type
_entity_poly.pdbx_seq_one_letter_code
_entity_poly.pdbx_strand_id
1 'polypeptide(L)'
;MTVDVAILVGWQENYFYYESGYEDDTLNHDVEEATEFLDLNADLVRDLEAWDAEYQATYNPIDDRKSGFATAEAERDWIERGKELSARLKRESPMVASVDYLAWGNIPEGTCVF
;
A
#
# COMPACT_ATOMS: atom_id res chain seq x y z
N MET A 1 -10.04 16.99 -8.10
CA MET A 1 -9.51 15.92 -8.97
C MET A 1 -9.49 14.66 -8.12
N THR A 2 -9.77 13.50 -8.67
CA THR A 2 -9.64 12.22 -7.96
C THR A 2 -8.68 11.33 -8.74
N VAL A 3 -7.94 10.47 -8.06
CA VAL A 3 -6.91 9.61 -8.66
C VAL A 3 -7.18 8.14 -8.37
N ASP A 4 -6.73 7.28 -9.27
CA ASP A 4 -6.66 5.84 -9.02
C ASP A 4 -5.35 5.56 -8.28
N VAL A 5 -5.44 4.86 -7.14
CA VAL A 5 -4.28 4.60 -6.27
C VAL A 5 -3.95 3.11 -6.31
N ALA A 6 -2.73 2.76 -6.65
CA ALA A 6 -2.21 1.42 -6.43
C ALA A 6 -1.50 1.35 -5.07
N ILE A 7 -1.80 0.29 -4.31
CA ILE A 7 -1.11 -0.07 -3.07
C ILE A 7 -0.27 -1.32 -3.35
N LEU A 8 1.04 -1.10 -3.44
CA LEU A 8 2.04 -2.12 -3.78
C LEU A 8 3.23 -1.97 -2.84
N VAL A 9 3.55 -2.99 -2.06
CA VAL A 9 4.73 -2.94 -1.19
C VAL A 9 5.94 -3.53 -1.89
N GLY A 10 7.09 -2.92 -1.63
CA GLY A 10 8.42 -3.45 -1.90
C GLY A 10 9.27 -3.34 -0.63
N TRP A 11 10.32 -4.14 -0.52
CA TRP A 11 11.24 -3.97 0.60
C TRP A 11 12.00 -2.65 0.46
N GLN A 12 11.97 -1.83 1.51
CA GLN A 12 12.59 -0.51 1.55
C GLN A 12 12.02 0.48 0.52
N GLU A 13 10.77 0.27 0.08
CA GLU A 13 10.07 1.12 -0.88
C GLU A 13 8.81 1.74 -0.23
N ASN A 14 8.33 2.86 -0.77
CA ASN A 14 7.03 3.40 -0.40
C ASN A 14 5.92 2.61 -1.10
N TYR A 15 4.72 2.57 -0.49
CA TYR A 15 3.62 1.72 -0.97
C TYR A 15 2.49 2.44 -1.71
N PHE A 16 2.51 3.77 -1.81
CA PHE A 16 1.52 4.54 -2.56
C PHE A 16 1.98 4.82 -3.98
N TYR A 17 1.12 4.47 -4.95
CA TYR A 17 1.35 4.79 -6.35
C TYR A 17 0.13 5.46 -7.00
N TYR A 18 0.31 6.64 -7.58
CA TYR A 18 -0.74 7.33 -8.35
C TYR A 18 -0.16 8.46 -9.22
N GLU A 19 -0.90 8.87 -10.24
CA GLU A 19 -0.61 10.08 -11.03
C GLU A 19 -1.29 11.29 -10.37
N SER A 20 -0.52 12.17 -9.73
CA SER A 20 -1.06 13.39 -9.09
C SER A 20 -1.54 14.45 -10.09
N GLY A 21 -1.01 14.40 -11.33
CA GLY A 21 -1.23 15.40 -12.37
C GLY A 21 -0.33 16.64 -12.27
N TYR A 22 0.63 16.68 -11.33
CA TYR A 22 1.65 17.74 -11.28
C TYR A 22 2.78 17.49 -12.30
N GLU A 23 3.31 18.57 -12.89
CA GLU A 23 4.47 18.48 -13.80
C GLU A 23 5.70 17.99 -13.01
N ASP A 24 6.48 17.09 -13.62
CA ASP A 24 7.68 16.45 -13.07
C ASP A 24 7.46 15.52 -11.87
N ASP A 25 6.22 15.16 -11.54
CA ASP A 25 5.94 14.23 -10.46
C ASP A 25 6.19 12.76 -10.85
N THR A 26 6.50 11.93 -9.86
CA THR A 26 6.67 10.48 -10.04
C THR A 26 5.41 9.73 -9.63
N LEU A 27 5.33 8.45 -10.00
CA LEU A 27 4.21 7.62 -9.61
C LEU A 27 4.26 7.22 -8.13
N ASN A 28 5.44 7.14 -7.52
CA ASN A 28 5.61 6.65 -6.15
C ASN A 28 5.69 7.83 -5.18
N HIS A 29 4.81 7.82 -4.18
CA HIS A 29 4.67 8.90 -3.21
C HIS A 29 5.01 8.37 -1.83
N ASP A 30 5.70 9.18 -1.03
CA ASP A 30 5.88 8.85 0.38
C ASP A 30 4.57 9.05 1.17
N VAL A 31 4.57 8.60 2.43
CA VAL A 31 3.36 8.63 3.28
C VAL A 31 2.95 10.06 3.63
N GLU A 32 3.90 10.99 3.76
CA GLU A 32 3.62 12.40 4.09
C GLU A 32 2.94 13.08 2.90
N GLU A 33 3.52 12.94 1.71
CA GLU A 33 2.99 13.44 0.43
C GLU A 33 1.59 12.87 0.16
N ALA A 34 1.43 11.54 0.30
CA ALA A 34 0.15 10.87 0.08
C ALA A 34 -0.90 11.28 1.12
N THR A 35 -0.51 11.51 2.37
CA THR A 35 -1.44 11.95 3.43
C THR A 35 -2.03 13.31 3.10
N GLU A 36 -1.19 14.26 2.66
CA GLU A 36 -1.65 15.59 2.27
C GLU A 36 -2.48 15.54 0.99
N PHE A 37 -1.98 14.91 -0.07
CA PHE A 37 -2.63 14.92 -1.38
C PHE A 37 -3.95 14.15 -1.38
N LEU A 38 -3.99 12.99 -0.72
CA LEU A 38 -5.18 12.14 -0.67
C LEU A 38 -6.12 12.52 0.50
N ASP A 39 -5.81 13.53 1.31
CA ASP A 39 -6.63 13.95 2.46
C ASP A 39 -6.92 12.76 3.41
N LEU A 40 -5.85 12.08 3.86
CA LEU A 40 -5.96 10.84 4.65
C LEU A 40 -6.17 11.12 6.14
N ASN A 41 -7.00 10.28 6.77
CA ASN A 41 -7.15 10.27 8.23
C ASN A 41 -5.90 9.70 8.90
N ALA A 42 -5.39 10.38 9.94
CA ALA A 42 -4.24 9.95 10.74
C ALA A 42 -4.38 8.52 11.31
N ASP A 43 -5.58 8.07 11.68
CA ASP A 43 -5.79 6.69 12.14
C ASP A 43 -5.58 5.67 11.01
N LEU A 44 -6.02 5.99 9.79
CA LEU A 44 -5.78 5.14 8.62
C LEU A 44 -4.29 5.10 8.26
N VAL A 45 -3.61 6.24 8.30
CA VAL A 45 -2.17 6.34 8.04
C VAL A 45 -1.40 5.45 9.02
N ARG A 46 -1.67 5.56 10.33
CA ARG A 46 -1.05 4.71 11.34
C ARG A 46 -1.27 3.22 11.08
N ASP A 47 -2.48 2.83 10.69
CA ASP A 47 -2.80 1.42 10.44
C ASP A 47 -2.09 0.90 9.17
N LEU A 48 -1.96 1.73 8.13
CA LEU A 48 -1.19 1.42 6.91
C LEU A 48 0.32 1.32 7.19
N GLU A 49 0.89 2.24 7.97
CA GLU A 49 2.30 2.19 8.37
C GLU A 49 2.60 0.93 9.20
N ALA A 50 1.70 0.55 10.12
CA ALA A 50 1.85 -0.68 10.89
C ALA A 50 1.79 -1.93 10.00
N TRP A 51 0.93 -1.92 8.99
CA TRP A 51 0.81 -3.00 8.00
C TRP A 51 2.06 -3.11 7.11
N ASP A 52 2.60 -1.99 6.61
CA ASP A 52 3.86 -2.01 5.85
C ASP A 52 5.04 -2.43 6.73
N ALA A 53 5.15 -1.89 7.95
CA ALA A 53 6.22 -2.24 8.89
C ALA A 53 6.29 -3.75 9.16
N GLU A 54 5.15 -4.45 9.19
CA GLU A 54 5.11 -5.90 9.30
C GLU A 54 5.73 -6.59 8.07
N TYR A 55 5.45 -6.11 6.86
CA TYR A 55 6.10 -6.61 5.64
C TYR A 55 7.59 -6.31 5.62
N GLN A 56 8.00 -5.09 5.99
CA GLN A 56 9.41 -4.71 6.09
C GLN A 56 10.17 -5.55 7.11
N ALA A 57 9.52 -5.97 8.20
CA ALA A 57 10.12 -6.87 9.20
C ALA A 57 10.43 -8.27 8.65
N THR A 58 9.83 -8.66 7.52
CA THR A 58 10.16 -9.91 6.82
C THR A 58 11.45 -9.82 5.99
N TYR A 59 11.98 -8.63 5.75
CA TYR A 59 13.18 -8.43 4.96
C TYR A 59 14.42 -8.94 5.69
N ASN A 60 15.19 -9.80 5.02
CA ASN A 60 16.48 -10.26 5.50
C ASN A 60 17.61 -9.60 4.69
N PRO A 61 18.30 -8.57 5.23
CA PRO A 61 19.35 -7.86 4.50
C PRO A 61 20.64 -8.67 4.30
N ILE A 62 20.77 -9.84 4.95
CA ILE A 62 21.94 -10.73 4.83
C ILE A 62 21.75 -11.73 3.69
N ASP A 63 20.51 -12.19 3.49
CA ASP A 63 20.14 -13.21 2.51
C ASP A 63 18.71 -12.93 2.04
N ASP A 64 18.60 -12.15 0.97
CA ASP A 64 17.35 -11.68 0.37
C ASP A 64 16.38 -12.82 0.05
N ARG A 65 16.91 -13.99 -0.36
CA ARG A 65 16.15 -15.22 -0.65
C ARG A 65 15.46 -15.84 0.56
N LYS A 66 15.86 -15.44 1.77
CA LYS A 66 15.22 -15.86 3.03
C LYS A 66 14.28 -14.79 3.60
N SER A 67 14.05 -13.71 2.86
CA SER A 67 13.02 -12.74 3.21
C SER A 67 11.63 -13.32 2.96
N GLY A 68 10.62 -12.73 3.59
CA GLY A 68 9.23 -13.14 3.48
C GLY A 68 8.67 -13.74 4.77
N PHE A 69 7.37 -14.01 4.77
CA PHE A 69 6.66 -14.46 5.97
C PHE A 69 7.14 -15.84 6.43
N ALA A 70 7.25 -16.02 7.74
CA ALA A 70 7.66 -17.29 8.34
C ALA A 70 6.65 -18.43 8.11
N THR A 71 5.39 -18.09 7.85
CA THR A 71 4.30 -19.05 7.59
C THR A 71 3.33 -18.49 6.55
N ALA A 72 2.67 -19.40 5.82
CA ALA A 72 1.62 -19.04 4.87
C ALA A 72 0.37 -18.44 5.56
N GLU A 73 0.14 -18.75 6.84
CA GLU A 73 -0.97 -18.16 7.61
C GLU A 73 -0.70 -16.68 7.91
N ALA A 74 0.51 -16.35 8.36
CA ALA A 74 0.91 -14.95 8.58
C ALA A 74 0.83 -14.13 7.27
N GLU A 75 1.28 -14.72 6.16
CA GLU A 75 1.17 -14.10 4.84
C GLU A 75 -0.29 -13.81 4.46
N ARG A 76 -1.18 -14.79 4.60
CA ARG A 76 -2.60 -14.64 4.30
C ARG A 76 -3.25 -13.57 5.19
N ASP A 77 -2.96 -13.59 6.49
CA ASP A 77 -3.54 -12.64 7.43
C ASP A 77 -3.04 -11.20 7.20
N TRP A 78 -1.82 -11.04 6.70
CA TRP A 78 -1.30 -9.76 6.23
C TRP A 78 -1.98 -9.30 4.94
N ILE A 79 -2.23 -10.20 3.98
CA ILE A 79 -2.94 -9.88 2.73
C ILE A 79 -4.37 -9.43 3.02
N GLU A 80 -5.11 -10.15 3.88
CA GLU A 80 -6.50 -9.81 4.19
C GLU A 80 -6.61 -8.45 4.90
N ARG A 81 -5.68 -8.14 5.82
CA ARG A 81 -5.61 -6.80 6.43
C ARG A 81 -5.30 -5.72 5.40
N GLY A 82 -4.41 -5.98 4.44
CA GLY A 82 -4.14 -5.05 3.35
C GLY A 82 -5.39 -4.73 2.53
N LYS A 83 -6.20 -5.74 2.19
CA LYS A 83 -7.50 -5.54 1.51
C LYS A 83 -8.46 -4.67 2.33
N GLU A 84 -8.58 -4.93 3.63
CA GLU A 84 -9.43 -4.14 4.52
C GLU A 84 -8.98 -2.67 4.58
N LEU A 85 -7.66 -2.43 4.66
CA LEU A 85 -7.09 -1.09 4.66
C LEU A 85 -7.29 -0.37 3.32
N SER A 86 -7.11 -1.06 2.19
CA SER A 86 -7.38 -0.50 0.86
C SER A 86 -8.86 -0.15 0.66
N ALA A 87 -9.78 -0.98 1.17
CA ALA A 87 -11.21 -0.67 1.16
C ALA A 87 -11.52 0.56 2.04
N ARG A 88 -10.85 0.69 3.20
CA ARG A 88 -10.96 1.88 4.06
C ARG A 88 -10.43 3.13 3.37
N LEU A 89 -9.28 3.05 2.70
CA LEU A 89 -8.69 4.15 1.93
C LEU A 89 -9.68 4.72 0.91
N LYS A 90 -10.30 3.85 0.10
CA LYS A 90 -11.32 4.28 -0.86
C LYS A 90 -12.55 4.93 -0.22
N ARG A 91 -12.94 4.46 0.97
CA ARG A 91 -14.14 4.96 1.67
C ARG A 91 -13.89 6.28 2.39
N GLU A 92 -12.70 6.44 2.96
CA GLU A 92 -12.38 7.53 3.89
C GLU A 92 -11.75 8.74 3.17
N SER A 93 -11.06 8.53 2.05
CA SER A 93 -10.49 9.62 1.24
C SER A 93 -11.46 10.11 0.15
N PRO A 94 -11.74 11.43 0.07
CA PRO A 94 -12.52 11.99 -1.04
C PRO A 94 -11.73 12.08 -2.35
N MET A 95 -10.40 11.96 -2.30
CA MET A 95 -9.49 12.11 -3.44
C MET A 95 -9.24 10.79 -4.17
N VAL A 96 -9.60 9.66 -3.57
CA VAL A 96 -9.39 8.33 -4.16
C VAL A 96 -10.58 7.91 -5.01
N ALA A 97 -10.37 7.73 -6.32
CA ALA A 97 -11.37 7.26 -7.29
C ALA A 97 -11.53 5.73 -7.26
N SER A 98 -10.41 5.00 -7.23
CA SER A 98 -10.36 3.55 -7.03
C SER A 98 -9.05 3.16 -6.33
N VAL A 99 -8.99 1.94 -5.80
CA VAL A 99 -7.78 1.39 -5.21
C VAL A 99 -7.46 0.06 -5.87
N ASP A 100 -6.25 -0.10 -6.37
CA ASP A 100 -5.72 -1.39 -6.83
C ASP A 100 -4.75 -1.94 -5.78
N TYR A 101 -5.16 -2.99 -5.08
CA TYR A 101 -4.34 -3.60 -4.03
C TYR A 101 -3.57 -4.80 -4.58
N LEU A 102 -2.25 -4.65 -4.66
CA LEU A 102 -1.37 -5.60 -5.34
C LEU A 102 -0.58 -6.50 -4.39
N ALA A 103 -0.67 -6.29 -3.07
CA ALA A 103 0.25 -6.86 -2.08
C ALA A 103 1.71 -6.51 -2.47
N TRP A 104 2.61 -7.48 -2.64
CA TRP A 104 3.96 -7.27 -3.22
C TRP A 104 4.04 -7.67 -4.70
N GLY A 105 2.93 -7.52 -5.44
CA GLY A 105 2.76 -7.98 -6.82
C GLY A 105 2.18 -9.40 -6.94
N ASN A 106 1.70 -9.98 -5.83
CA ASN A 106 1.08 -11.31 -5.80
C ASN A 106 -0.39 -11.28 -6.24
N ILE A 107 -1.04 -10.11 -6.16
CA ILE A 107 -2.39 -9.88 -6.68
C ILE A 107 -2.24 -9.17 -8.04
N PRO A 108 -2.79 -9.72 -9.14
CA PRO A 108 -2.70 -9.08 -10.45
C PRO A 108 -3.41 -7.72 -10.50
N GLU A 109 -2.83 -6.78 -11.25
CA GLU A 109 -3.44 -5.47 -11.53
C GLU A 109 -4.86 -5.60 -12.10
N GLY A 110 -5.76 -4.72 -11.65
CA GLY A 110 -7.17 -4.73 -12.02
C GLY A 110 -7.97 -5.88 -11.39
N THR A 111 -7.40 -6.64 -10.45
CA THR A 111 -8.17 -7.59 -9.65
C THR A 111 -9.09 -6.80 -8.74
N CYS A 112 -10.40 -6.86 -9.01
CA CYS A 112 -11.42 -6.32 -8.12
C CYS A 112 -11.36 -7.10 -6.79
N VAL A 113 -10.71 -6.46 -5.81
CA VAL A 113 -10.63 -6.93 -4.43
C VAL A 113 -11.81 -6.43 -3.57
N PHE A 114 -12.62 -5.50 -4.09
CA PHE A 114 -13.83 -4.93 -3.49
C PHE A 114 -14.77 -4.36 -4.55
#